data_AF-A0A1I5PRL1-F1
#
_entry.id   AF-A0A1I5PRL1-F1
#
_cell.length_a   1.000
_cell.length_b   1.000
_cell.length_c   1.000
_cell.angle_alpha   90.00
_cell.angle_beta   90.00
_cell.angle_gamma   90.00
#
_symmetry.space_group_name_H-M   'P 1'
#
loop_
_entity.id
_entity.type
_entity.pdbx_description
1 polymer ?
#
loop_
_entity_poly.entity_id
_entity_poly.type
_entity_poly.pdbx_seq_one_letter_code
_entity_poly.pdbx_strand_id
1 'polypeptide(L)'
;MHRLYETDDISVFWNSDKCRHARKCVTGCPEVFDFKRKPWIDLSQDETQRIWQTIKQCPSGALDIIYNHEVMVKLDKDNNRSTAVDKEGQIIGECDYQENADTITIYHTEVKPEYGGNEIAKRLVYKVFEEADRECKKIVPTCSYAAKLLSN
;
A
#
# COMPACT_ATOMS: atom_id res chain seq x y z
N MET A 1 5.11 2.89 -10.99
CA MET A 1 4.17 1.85 -10.54
C MET A 1 4.23 1.75 -9.02
N HIS A 2 3.06 1.71 -8.37
CA HIS A 2 2.93 1.54 -6.92
C HIS A 2 2.57 0.09 -6.61
N ARG A 3 3.12 -0.47 -5.53
CA ARG A 3 2.75 -1.80 -5.00
C ARG A 3 2.68 -1.76 -3.48
N LEU A 4 1.83 -2.62 -2.93
CA LEU A 4 1.69 -2.83 -1.50
C LEU A 4 2.00 -4.31 -1.20
N TYR A 5 2.85 -4.54 -0.21
CA TYR A 5 3.16 -5.87 0.30
C TYR A 5 2.77 -5.89 1.77
N GLU A 6 1.96 -6.86 2.18
CA GLU A 6 1.36 -6.88 3.51
C GLU A 6 1.60 -8.22 4.19
N THR A 7 1.78 -8.12 5.50
CA THR A 7 1.68 -9.22 6.48
C THR A 7 0.64 -8.81 7.52
N ASP A 8 0.45 -9.59 8.58
CA ASP A 8 -0.42 -9.19 9.69
C ASP A 8 0.18 -8.00 10.47
N ASP A 9 1.50 -7.91 10.56
CA ASP A 9 2.19 -6.90 11.39
C ASP A 9 2.53 -5.60 10.64
N ILE A 10 2.95 -5.70 9.38
CA ILE A 10 3.50 -4.58 8.61
C ILE A 10 2.94 -4.49 7.19
N SER A 11 2.96 -3.26 6.68
CA SER A 11 2.71 -2.91 5.29
C SER A 11 3.94 -2.22 4.68
N VAL A 12 4.40 -2.72 3.55
CA VAL A 12 5.52 -2.17 2.77
C VAL A 12 4.99 -1.61 1.46
N PHE A 13 5.18 -0.30 1.26
CA PHE A 13 4.83 0.39 0.03
C PHE A 13 6.05 0.51 -0.85
N TRP A 14 5.90 0.22 -2.14
CA TRP A 14 6.95 0.36 -3.13
C TRP A 14 6.49 1.21 -4.30
N ASN A 15 7.23 2.29 -4.58
CA ASN A 15 7.10 3.07 -5.81
C ASN A 15 8.32 2.80 -6.70
N SER A 16 8.11 2.03 -7.77
CA SER A 16 9.17 1.68 -8.72
C SER A 16 9.76 2.89 -9.42
N ASP A 17 8.96 3.93 -9.67
CA ASP A 17 9.37 5.10 -10.48
C ASP A 17 10.36 5.97 -9.70
N LYS A 18 10.32 5.90 -8.36
CA LYS A 18 11.29 6.53 -7.46
C LYS A 18 12.53 5.67 -7.22
N CYS A 19 12.51 4.39 -7.57
CA CYS A 19 13.58 3.47 -7.18
C CYS A 19 14.81 3.66 -8.07
N ARG A 20 15.92 4.15 -7.48
CA ARG A 20 17.18 4.39 -8.19
C ARG A 20 18.35 3.50 -7.72
N HIS A 21 18.19 2.81 -6.59
CA HIS A 21 19.26 2.07 -5.90
C HIS A 21 18.80 0.74 -5.34
N ALA A 22 18.06 -0.02 -6.14
CA ALA A 22 17.43 -1.27 -5.71
C ALA A 22 18.45 -2.31 -5.17
N ARG A 23 19.72 -2.23 -5.60
CA ARG A 23 20.85 -3.00 -5.03
C ARG A 23 20.96 -2.87 -3.51
N LYS A 24 20.74 -1.70 -2.92
CA LYS A 24 20.86 -1.52 -1.46
C LYS A 24 19.92 -2.44 -0.69
N CYS A 25 18.69 -2.59 -1.18
CA CYS A 25 17.68 -3.45 -0.55
C CYS A 25 18.08 -4.92 -0.69
N VAL A 26 18.48 -5.34 -1.89
CA VAL A 26 18.97 -6.71 -2.15
C VAL A 26 20.21 -7.05 -1.34
N THR A 27 21.13 -6.11 -1.13
CA THR A 27 22.32 -6.38 -0.30
C THR A 27 22.05 -6.36 1.19
N GLY A 28 21.05 -5.58 1.65
CA GLY A 28 20.71 -5.47 3.07
C GLY A 28 19.90 -6.65 3.59
N CYS A 29 18.98 -7.16 2.77
CA CYS A 29 18.09 -8.28 3.11
C CYS A 29 17.76 -9.08 1.83
N PRO A 30 18.73 -9.85 1.28
CA PRO A 30 18.57 -10.60 0.03
C PRO A 30 17.48 -11.67 0.08
N GLU A 31 17.16 -12.16 1.28
CA GLU A 31 16.09 -13.13 1.50
C GLU A 31 14.73 -12.50 1.11
N VAL A 32 14.51 -11.25 1.54
CA VAL A 32 13.27 -10.50 1.30
C VAL A 32 13.27 -9.80 -0.06
N PHE A 33 14.42 -9.28 -0.53
CA PHE A 33 14.52 -8.52 -1.77
C PHE A 33 15.33 -9.27 -2.84
N ASP A 34 14.67 -9.76 -3.90
CA ASP A 34 15.32 -10.48 -5.00
C ASP A 34 14.69 -10.15 -6.38
N PHE A 35 15.44 -9.49 -7.27
CA PHE A 35 14.98 -9.16 -8.64
C PHE A 35 14.74 -10.37 -9.54
N LYS A 36 15.30 -11.54 -9.20
CA LYS A 36 15.09 -12.78 -9.95
C LYS A 36 13.76 -13.43 -9.62
N ARG A 37 13.17 -13.09 -8.48
CA ARG A 37 11.88 -13.62 -8.01
C ARG A 37 10.74 -12.70 -8.41
N LYS A 38 9.55 -13.29 -8.60
CA LYS A 38 8.28 -12.57 -8.74
C LYS A 38 7.29 -13.15 -7.73
N PRO A 39 6.82 -12.38 -6.73
CA PRO A 39 7.19 -10.98 -6.45
C PRO A 39 8.65 -10.84 -5.99
N TRP A 40 9.26 -9.68 -6.28
CA TRP A 40 10.65 -9.40 -5.90
C TRP A 40 10.80 -9.10 -4.40
N ILE A 41 9.71 -8.69 -3.73
CA ILE A 41 9.63 -8.51 -2.28
C ILE A 41 8.83 -9.68 -1.72
N ASP A 42 9.40 -10.39 -0.76
CA ASP A 42 8.74 -11.44 0.02
C ASP A 42 9.00 -11.20 1.51
N LEU A 43 8.00 -10.65 2.20
CA LEU A 43 8.11 -10.26 3.61
C LEU A 43 8.14 -11.47 4.56
N SER A 44 7.87 -12.69 4.07
CA SER A 44 7.88 -13.91 4.91
C SER A 44 9.27 -14.49 5.13
N GLN A 45 10.30 -13.98 4.44
CA GLN A 45 11.64 -14.56 4.41
C GLN A 45 12.56 -14.05 5.53
N ASP A 46 12.13 -13.08 6.34
CA ASP A 46 12.94 -12.50 7.42
C ASP A 46 12.07 -11.84 8.49
N GLU A 47 12.69 -11.44 9.60
CA GLU A 47 12.02 -10.76 10.70
C GLU A 47 11.71 -9.29 10.38
N THR A 48 10.56 -8.83 10.87
CA THR A 48 10.07 -7.44 10.73
C THR A 48 11.15 -6.40 11.05
N GLN A 49 11.98 -6.64 12.08
CA GLN A 49 13.02 -5.71 12.48
C GLN A 49 14.08 -5.49 11.39
N ARG A 50 14.58 -6.56 10.76
CA ARG A 50 15.60 -6.46 9.71
C ARG A 50 15.02 -5.86 8.43
N ILE A 51 13.79 -6.22 8.08
CA ILE A 51 13.04 -5.61 6.98
C ILE A 51 12.93 -4.10 7.18
N TRP A 52 12.50 -3.67 8.38
CA TRP A 52 12.33 -2.27 8.72
C TRP A 52 13.65 -1.49 8.60
N GLN A 53 14.72 -2.01 9.21
CA GLN A 53 16.04 -1.39 9.14
C GLN A 53 16.54 -1.24 7.70
N THR A 54 16.28 -2.24 6.85
CA THR A 54 16.67 -2.20 5.44
C THR A 54 15.88 -1.14 4.67
N ILE A 55 14.55 -1.08 4.86
CA ILE A 55 13.69 -0.12 4.18
C ILE A 55 14.00 1.32 4.61
N LYS A 56 14.27 1.58 5.89
CA LYS A 56 14.62 2.93 6.37
C LYS A 56 15.93 3.47 5.80
N GLN A 57 16.76 2.63 5.19
CA GLN A 57 17.96 3.06 4.46
C GLN A 57 17.68 3.46 3.00
N CYS A 58 16.43 3.38 2.53
CA CYS A 58 16.05 3.73 1.16
C CYS A 58 16.24 5.24 0.91
N PRO A 59 17.25 5.64 0.11
CA PRO A 59 17.60 7.06 -0.02
C PRO A 59 16.62 7.84 -0.90
N SER A 60 15.90 7.15 -1.79
CA SER A 60 14.97 7.80 -2.72
C SER A 60 13.53 7.86 -2.21
N GLY A 61 13.25 7.29 -1.02
CA GLY A 61 11.88 7.15 -0.52
C GLY A 61 11.00 6.25 -1.39
N ALA A 62 11.62 5.40 -2.24
CA ALA A 62 10.90 4.45 -3.08
C ALA A 62 10.28 3.30 -2.30
N LEU A 63 10.78 3.04 -1.09
CA LEU A 63 10.22 2.08 -0.17
C LEU A 63 9.83 2.82 1.10
N ASP A 64 8.68 2.46 1.63
CA ASP A 64 8.18 2.95 2.91
C ASP A 64 7.54 1.77 3.66
N ILE A 65 7.54 1.85 4.98
CA ILE A 65 7.06 0.78 5.86
C ILE A 65 6.33 1.37 7.07
N ILE A 66 5.21 0.73 7.41
CA ILE A 66 4.37 1.06 8.57
C ILE A 66 3.98 -0.22 9.31
N TYR A 67 3.61 -0.07 10.58
CA TYR A 67 2.93 -1.12 11.33
C TYR A 67 1.42 -1.06 11.05
N ASN A 68 0.80 -2.23 11.01
CA ASN A 68 -0.63 -2.34 10.73
C ASN A 68 -1.49 -2.03 11.96
N HIS A 69 -0.95 -2.13 13.18
CA HIS A 69 -1.67 -1.89 14.44
C HIS A 69 -2.99 -2.67 14.53
N GLU A 70 -2.97 -3.95 14.14
CA GLU A 70 -4.15 -4.83 14.13
C GLU A 70 -5.29 -4.34 13.20
N VAL A 71 -4.99 -3.41 12.28
CA VAL A 71 -5.92 -2.94 11.26
C VAL A 71 -5.79 -3.79 10.01
N MET A 72 -6.90 -4.35 9.57
CA MET A 72 -6.98 -5.12 8.33
C MET A 72 -7.69 -4.31 7.25
N VAL A 73 -7.08 -4.20 6.07
CA VAL A 73 -7.68 -3.52 4.91
C VAL A 73 -8.16 -4.56 3.91
N LYS A 74 -9.42 -4.44 3.49
CA LYS A 74 -10.05 -5.34 2.52
C LYS A 74 -10.66 -4.55 1.38
N LEU A 75 -10.69 -5.17 0.20
CA LEU A 75 -11.42 -4.66 -0.94
C LEU A 75 -12.82 -5.27 -0.95
N ASP A 76 -13.83 -4.42 -1.05
CA ASP A 76 -15.23 -4.76 -1.23
C ASP A 76 -15.63 -4.33 -2.64
N LYS A 77 -15.47 -5.27 -3.59
CA LYS A 77 -15.75 -5.04 -5.00
C LYS A 77 -17.23 -4.79 -5.26
N ASP A 78 -18.11 -5.44 -4.51
CA ASP A 78 -19.56 -5.34 -4.70
C ASP A 78 -20.05 -3.92 -4.41
N ASN A 79 -19.41 -3.23 -3.46
CA ASN A 79 -19.73 -1.84 -3.10
C ASN A 79 -18.73 -0.81 -3.65
N ASN A 80 -17.81 -1.22 -4.53
CA ASN A 80 -16.76 -0.36 -5.08
C ASN A 80 -16.01 0.46 -4.02
N ARG A 81 -15.56 -0.20 -2.97
CA ARG A 81 -14.77 0.46 -1.91
C ARG A 81 -13.72 -0.46 -1.31
N SER A 82 -12.74 0.13 -0.66
CA SER A 82 -11.92 -0.59 0.32
C SER A 82 -12.29 -0.14 1.73
N THR A 83 -12.22 -1.06 2.69
CA THR A 83 -12.56 -0.82 4.09
C THR A 83 -11.41 -1.24 4.99
N ALA A 84 -11.16 -0.44 6.01
CA ALA A 84 -10.23 -0.73 7.08
C ALA A 84 -11.04 -1.13 8.31
N VAL A 85 -10.75 -2.31 8.86
CA VAL A 85 -11.38 -2.83 10.08
C VAL A 85 -10.36 -2.98 11.19
N ASP A 86 -10.76 -2.67 12.41
CA ASP A 86 -9.96 -2.94 13.60
C ASP A 86 -10.08 -4.41 14.05
N LYS A 87 -9.39 -4.74 15.15
CA LYS A 87 -9.42 -6.06 15.78
C LYS A 87 -10.81 -6.52 16.25
N GLU A 88 -11.72 -5.59 16.49
CA GLU A 88 -13.10 -5.86 16.91
C GLU A 88 -14.05 -6.00 15.71
N GLY A 89 -13.53 -5.81 14.49
CA GLY A 89 -14.29 -5.87 13.25
C GLY A 89 -15.06 -4.58 12.93
N GLN A 90 -14.80 -3.49 13.66
CA GLN A 90 -15.42 -2.20 13.39
C GLN A 90 -14.75 -1.56 12.17
N ILE A 91 -15.55 -1.05 11.23
CA ILE A 91 -15.02 -0.23 10.14
C ILE A 91 -14.51 1.09 10.73
N ILE A 92 -13.23 1.36 10.51
CA ILE A 92 -12.53 2.55 10.99
C ILE A 92 -12.08 3.47 9.85
N GLY A 93 -12.23 3.04 8.60
CA GLY A 93 -11.99 3.88 7.43
C GLY A 93 -12.46 3.22 6.16
N GLU A 94 -12.67 4.03 5.13
CA GLU A 94 -13.10 3.59 3.82
C GLU A 94 -12.51 4.46 2.71
N CYS A 95 -12.40 3.85 1.54
CA CYS A 95 -12.03 4.55 0.31
C CYS A 95 -12.95 4.07 -0.80
N ASP A 96 -13.84 4.97 -1.20
CA ASP A 96 -14.84 4.70 -2.22
C ASP A 96 -14.34 5.11 -3.60
N TYR A 97 -14.71 4.29 -4.58
CA TYR A 97 -14.39 4.53 -5.97
C TYR A 97 -15.60 4.29 -6.87
N GLN A 98 -15.55 4.87 -8.05
CA GLN A 98 -16.44 4.52 -9.15
C GLN A 98 -15.64 3.78 -10.20
N GLU A 99 -16.23 2.74 -10.76
CA GLU A 99 -15.60 1.91 -11.76
C GLU A 99 -16.36 1.98 -13.09
N ASN A 100 -15.61 2.24 -14.15
CA ASN A 100 -16.06 2.16 -15.54
C ASN A 100 -15.15 1.20 -16.32
N ALA A 101 -15.46 0.93 -17.59
CA ALA A 101 -14.75 -0.04 -18.42
C ALA A 101 -13.22 0.09 -18.36
N ASP A 102 -12.69 1.32 -18.46
CA ASP A 102 -11.24 1.58 -18.54
C ASP A 102 -10.69 2.37 -17.35
N THR A 103 -11.51 2.74 -16.37
CA THR A 103 -11.11 3.71 -15.35
C THR A 103 -11.75 3.46 -13.99
N ILE A 104 -10.93 3.55 -12.94
CA ILE A 104 -11.34 3.62 -11.53
C ILE A 104 -11.12 5.03 -11.01
N THR A 105 -12.19 5.69 -10.56
CA THR A 105 -12.15 7.05 -10.01
C THR A 105 -12.28 7.01 -8.50
N ILE A 106 -11.22 7.34 -7.77
CA ILE A 106 -11.27 7.45 -6.29
C ILE A 106 -11.79 8.83 -5.93
N TYR A 107 -13.01 8.91 -5.40
CA TYR A 107 -13.66 10.18 -5.08
C TYR A 107 -13.75 10.48 -3.59
N HIS A 108 -13.67 9.46 -2.72
CA HIS A 108 -13.72 9.63 -1.28
C HIS A 108 -12.70 8.75 -0.58
N THR A 109 -12.08 9.27 0.47
CA THR A 109 -11.18 8.50 1.34
C THR A 109 -11.22 9.14 2.72
N GLU A 110 -11.63 8.36 3.72
CA GLU A 110 -11.69 8.82 5.09
C GLU A 110 -11.29 7.73 6.08
N VAL A 111 -10.78 8.18 7.22
CA VAL A 111 -10.44 7.34 8.37
C VAL A 111 -10.93 8.07 9.60
N LYS A 112 -11.51 7.34 10.55
CA LYS A 112 -11.93 7.88 11.84
C LYS A 112 -10.76 8.65 12.49
N PRO A 113 -10.96 9.88 12.97
CA PRO A 113 -9.88 10.71 13.52
C PRO A 113 -9.09 10.04 14.65
N GLU A 114 -9.75 9.18 15.44
CA GLU A 114 -9.17 8.38 16.53
C GLU A 114 -8.07 7.43 16.04
N TYR A 115 -8.13 7.02 14.77
CA TYR A 115 -7.19 6.13 14.11
C TYR A 115 -6.27 6.89 13.12
N GLY A 116 -6.30 8.22 13.14
CA GLY A 116 -5.44 9.07 12.32
C GLY A 116 -3.96 8.93 12.66
N GLY A 117 -3.08 9.20 11.68
CA GLY A 117 -1.63 9.16 11.85
C GLY A 117 -0.95 7.80 11.59
N ASN A 118 -1.72 6.73 11.37
CA ASN A 118 -1.20 5.38 11.11
C ASN A 118 -1.16 5.00 9.62
N GLU A 119 -1.23 5.98 8.71
CA GLU A 119 -1.20 5.75 7.25
C GLU A 119 -2.27 4.75 6.74
N ILE A 120 -3.37 4.58 7.48
CA ILE A 120 -4.49 3.68 7.10
C ILE A 120 -5.10 4.11 5.76
N ALA A 121 -5.28 5.42 5.57
CA ALA A 121 -5.79 6.00 4.33
C ALA A 121 -4.90 5.65 3.13
N LYS A 122 -3.58 5.58 3.33
CA LYS A 122 -2.62 5.18 2.29
C LYS A 122 -2.84 3.72 1.89
N ARG A 123 -3.01 2.82 2.87
CA ARG A 123 -3.32 1.40 2.61
C ARG A 123 -4.63 1.22 1.84
N LEU A 124 -5.67 1.95 2.22
CA LEU A 124 -6.97 1.95 1.54
C LEU A 124 -6.82 2.33 0.05
N VAL A 125 -6.19 3.47 -0.23
CA VAL A 125 -5.96 3.92 -1.62
C VAL A 125 -5.10 2.93 -2.41
N TYR A 126 -4.04 2.39 -1.80
CA TYR A 126 -3.19 1.40 -2.47
C TYR A 126 -3.95 0.11 -2.78
N LYS A 127 -4.88 -0.32 -1.93
CA LYS A 127 -5.70 -1.51 -2.20
C LYS A 127 -6.57 -1.34 -3.45
N VAL A 128 -7.15 -0.15 -3.63
CA VAL A 128 -7.91 0.21 -4.85
C VAL A 128 -6.98 0.32 -6.05
N PHE A 129 -5.77 0.85 -5.87
CA PHE A 129 -4.76 0.92 -6.94
C PHE A 129 -4.32 -0.46 -7.43
N GLU A 130 -4.09 -1.41 -6.51
CA GLU A 130 -3.74 -2.80 -6.86
C GLU A 130 -4.84 -3.46 -7.69
N GLU A 131 -6.11 -3.16 -7.40
CA GLU A 131 -7.22 -3.63 -8.21
C GLU A 131 -7.23 -2.99 -9.60
N ALA A 132 -7.02 -1.68 -9.69
CA ALA A 132 -6.92 -0.98 -10.97
C ALA A 132 -5.80 -1.58 -11.84
N ASP A 133 -4.62 -1.86 -11.25
CA ASP A 133 -3.49 -2.49 -11.95
C ASP A 133 -3.84 -3.92 -12.39
N ARG A 134 -4.49 -4.71 -11.53
CA ARG A 134 -4.95 -6.08 -11.83
C ARG A 134 -5.93 -6.12 -13.01
N GLU A 135 -6.85 -5.16 -13.06
CA GLU A 135 -7.85 -5.06 -14.12
C GLU A 135 -7.39 -4.22 -15.32
N CYS A 136 -6.11 -3.80 -15.35
CA CYS A 136 -5.53 -2.94 -16.39
C CYS A 136 -6.30 -1.62 -16.59
N LYS A 137 -6.93 -1.08 -15.54
CA LYS A 137 -7.70 0.16 -15.54
C LYS A 137 -6.84 1.34 -15.13
N LYS A 138 -7.12 2.51 -15.72
CA LYS A 138 -6.50 3.78 -15.31
C LYS A 138 -7.08 4.23 -13.98
N ILE A 139 -6.25 4.80 -13.11
CA ILE A 139 -6.72 5.40 -11.86
C ILE A 139 -6.84 6.91 -12.00
N VAL A 140 -7.97 7.47 -11.58
CA VAL A 140 -8.25 8.91 -11.57
C VAL A 140 -8.60 9.33 -10.14
N PRO A 141 -7.67 9.92 -9.38
CA PRO A 141 -7.95 10.36 -8.03
C PRO A 141 -8.58 11.75 -8.01
N THR A 142 -9.89 11.85 -7.76
CA THR A 142 -10.57 13.13 -7.54
C THR A 142 -10.62 13.53 -6.06
N CYS A 143 -10.52 12.55 -5.15
CA CYS A 143 -10.26 12.80 -3.72
C CYS A 143 -8.91 13.52 -3.55
N SER A 144 -8.90 14.62 -2.79
CA SER A 144 -7.68 15.43 -2.57
C SER A 144 -6.55 14.64 -1.90
N TYR A 145 -6.89 13.73 -0.98
CA TYR A 145 -5.91 12.86 -0.34
C TYR A 145 -5.29 11.88 -1.36
N ALA A 146 -6.13 11.14 -2.10
CA ALA A 146 -5.67 10.19 -3.11
C ALA A 146 -4.85 10.90 -4.21
N ALA A 147 -5.27 12.10 -4.62
CA ALA A 147 -4.57 12.89 -5.62
C ALA A 147 -3.16 13.26 -5.15
N LYS A 148 -3.04 13.76 -3.92
CA LYS A 148 -1.74 14.08 -3.30
C LYS A 148 -0.86 12.84 -3.12
N LEU A 149 -1.46 11.70 -2.80
CA LEU A 149 -0.73 10.45 -2.57
C LEU A 149 -0.15 9.89 -3.87
N LEU A 150 -0.92 9.94 -4.96
CA LEU A 150 -0.53 9.37 -6.26
C LEU A 150 0.27 10.35 -7.12
N SER A 151 0.21 11.65 -6.86
CA SER A 151 1.03 12.66 -7.55
C SER A 151 2.48 12.72 -7.05
N ASN A 152 2.77 12.12 -5.89
CA ASN A 152 4.06 12.21 -5.21
C ASN A 152 4.95 11.02 -5.49
#